data_AF-A0A9E8N307-F1
#
_entry.id   AF-A0A9E8N307-F1
#
_cell.length_a   1.000
_cell.length_b   1.000
_cell.length_c   1.000
_cell.angle_alpha   90.00
_cell.angle_beta   90.00
_cell.angle_gamma   90.00
#
_symmetry.space_group_name_H-M   'P 1'
#
loop_
_entity.id
_entity.type
_entity.pdbx_description
1 polymer ?
#
loop_
_entity_poly.entity_id
_entity_poly.type
_entity_poly.pdbx_seq_one_letter_code
_entity_poly.pdbx_strand_id
1 'polypeptide(L)'
;MRKGFFCGSPVVSVCLIGVMLLSAVCISPVQAAGGVSINGVLIPPETIQQLETQYGVRILDGDFWYDKYSGAWGFMGGPCMGQVLPFLELGGPLNPNCSNGNTGVFINGRHLHAQDVYFLYQITGVVIPGRYWCDTYGNVGFEGGPAIFNLYSAAQVRFGGGGQKEGILSSYDKTGIAVIGGN
;
A
#
# COMPACT_ATOMS: atom_id res chain seq x y z
N MET A 1 64.40 11.25 52.94
CA MET A 1 64.90 12.65 52.92
C MET A 1 65.09 13.08 51.46
N ARG A 2 64.45 14.20 51.10
CA ARG A 2 64.77 15.15 50.01
C ARG A 2 64.63 14.76 48.52
N LYS A 3 63.71 15.53 47.88
CA LYS A 3 63.82 16.29 46.60
C LYS A 3 64.01 15.43 45.33
N GLY A 4 63.15 15.43 44.30
CA GLY A 4 62.36 16.51 43.70
C GLY A 4 63.04 16.96 42.41
N PHE A 5 62.46 16.71 41.22
CA PHE A 5 62.68 17.52 40.00
C PHE A 5 61.57 17.26 38.97
N PHE A 6 60.92 18.36 38.57
CA PHE A 6 60.01 18.53 37.44
C PHE A 6 60.77 18.41 36.11
N CYS A 7 60.13 17.88 35.05
CA CYS A 7 60.17 18.49 33.70
C CYS A 7 59.17 17.84 32.72
N GLY A 8 58.28 18.64 32.11
CA GLY A 8 57.84 18.50 30.71
C GLY A 8 56.59 17.67 30.36
N SER A 9 55.42 18.30 30.26
CA SER A 9 54.33 17.95 29.31
C SER A 9 54.73 18.41 27.87
N PRO A 10 53.98 18.17 26.76
CA PRO A 10 52.58 17.68 26.62
C PRO A 10 52.41 16.61 25.50
N VAL A 11 51.29 15.91 25.38
CA VAL A 11 50.14 16.03 24.44
C VAL A 11 49.84 14.53 24.17
N VAL A 12 48.65 13.94 24.32
CA VAL A 12 47.46 14.04 23.47
C VAL A 12 46.33 13.34 24.23
N SER A 13 45.25 14.09 24.38
CA SER A 13 43.93 13.65 24.82
C SER A 13 43.32 12.72 23.77
N VAL A 14 42.88 11.52 24.16
CA VAL A 14 41.86 10.77 23.40
C VAL A 14 40.81 10.27 24.40
N CYS A 15 39.73 11.03 24.44
CA CYS A 15 38.49 10.73 25.16
C CYS A 15 37.75 9.63 24.37
N LEU A 16 37.78 8.39 24.85
CA LEU A 16 36.96 7.30 24.30
C LEU A 16 35.63 7.26 25.06
N ILE A 17 34.66 8.01 24.55
CA ILE A 17 33.24 7.88 24.95
C ILE A 17 32.72 6.61 24.26
N GLY A 18 32.48 5.58 25.06
CA GLY A 18 31.85 4.33 24.62
C GLY A 18 30.40 4.59 24.19
N VAL A 19 30.12 4.42 22.91
CA VAL A 19 28.77 4.49 22.36
C VAL A 19 28.05 3.17 22.68
N MET A 20 27.08 3.24 23.60
CA MET A 20 26.06 2.21 23.78
C MET A 20 25.24 2.09 22.49
N LEU A 21 25.46 1.03 21.73
CA LEU A 21 24.55 0.59 20.68
C LEU A 21 23.34 -0.08 21.34
N LEU A 22 22.31 0.71 21.67
CA LEU A 22 20.97 0.16 21.81
C LEU A 22 20.54 -0.33 20.42
N SER A 23 20.63 -1.64 20.21
CA SER A 23 19.90 -2.31 19.14
C SER A 23 18.42 -2.00 19.32
N ALA A 24 17.89 -1.16 18.43
CA ALA A 24 16.46 -0.95 18.29
C ALA A 24 15.82 -2.30 17.94
N VAL A 25 15.28 -2.98 18.93
CA VAL A 25 14.33 -4.06 18.72
C VAL A 25 13.11 -3.39 18.12
N CYS A 26 12.93 -3.51 16.82
CA CYS A 26 11.69 -3.22 16.15
C CYS A 26 10.65 -4.24 16.64
N ILE A 27 9.94 -3.88 17.71
CA ILE A 27 8.73 -4.59 18.11
C ILE A 27 7.69 -4.25 17.04
N SER A 28 7.54 -5.11 16.03
CA SER A 28 6.30 -5.14 15.27
C SER A 28 5.19 -5.45 16.27
N PRO A 29 4.10 -4.66 16.34
CA PRO A 29 2.97 -5.04 17.17
C PRO A 29 2.52 -6.43 16.72
N VAL A 30 2.55 -7.37 17.66
CA VAL A 30 1.92 -8.68 17.49
C VAL A 30 0.43 -8.43 17.34
N GLN A 31 -0.07 -8.54 16.11
CA GLN A 31 -1.49 -8.36 15.80
C GLN A 31 -2.25 -9.57 16.38
N ALA A 32 -2.83 -9.41 17.57
CA ALA A 32 -3.66 -10.44 18.18
C ALA A 32 -4.70 -9.83 19.14
N ALA A 33 -5.76 -9.30 18.53
CA ALA A 33 -7.14 -9.32 19.01
C ALA A 33 -8.01 -9.04 17.78
N GLY A 34 -9.09 -9.79 17.58
CA GLY A 34 -9.92 -9.70 16.35
C GLY A 34 -10.28 -8.28 15.94
N GLY A 35 -10.41 -8.06 14.65
CA GLY A 35 -10.75 -6.78 14.06
C GLY A 35 -10.12 -6.57 12.69
N VAL A 36 -10.46 -5.43 12.08
CA VAL A 36 -10.02 -5.04 10.74
C VAL A 36 -8.99 -3.93 10.89
N SER A 37 -7.78 -4.14 10.36
CA SER A 37 -6.77 -3.08 10.26
C SER A 37 -6.60 -2.65 8.81
N ILE A 38 -6.46 -1.35 8.56
CA ILE A 38 -6.22 -0.79 7.23
C ILE A 38 -4.98 0.10 7.30
N ASN A 39 -4.00 -0.14 6.45
CA ASN A 39 -2.72 0.59 6.41
C ASN A 39 -2.03 0.65 7.79
N GLY A 40 -2.11 -0.45 8.55
CA GLY A 40 -1.48 -0.59 9.87
C GLY A 40 -2.23 0.08 11.03
N VAL A 41 -3.44 0.62 10.79
CA VAL A 41 -4.30 1.23 11.81
C VAL A 41 -5.53 0.37 12.02
N LEU A 42 -5.83 0.02 13.27
CA LEU A 42 -7.05 -0.70 13.63
C LEU A 42 -8.25 0.21 13.42
N ILE A 43 -9.25 -0.28 12.66
CA ILE A 43 -10.45 0.46 12.35
C ILE A 43 -11.51 0.20 13.43
N PRO A 44 -12.18 1.26 13.94
CA PRO A 44 -13.26 1.09 14.91
C PRO A 44 -14.39 0.21 14.37
N PRO A 45 -15.01 -0.64 15.20
CA PRO A 45 -16.08 -1.54 14.76
C PRO A 45 -17.30 -0.77 14.23
N GLU A 46 -17.55 0.46 14.69
CA GLU A 46 -18.63 1.32 14.18
C GLU A 46 -18.39 1.70 12.72
N THR A 47 -17.14 2.01 12.35
CA THR A 47 -16.77 2.31 10.96
C THR A 47 -16.89 1.07 10.09
N ILE A 48 -16.48 -0.10 10.60
CA ILE A 48 -16.67 -1.38 9.89
C ILE A 48 -18.16 -1.64 9.65
N GLN A 49 -19.01 -1.50 10.66
CA GLN A 49 -20.45 -1.69 10.52
C GLN A 49 -21.08 -0.72 9.50
N GLN A 50 -20.62 0.53 9.46
CA GLN A 50 -21.06 1.51 8.45
C GLN A 50 -20.65 1.07 7.04
N LEU A 51 -19.42 0.61 6.85
CA LEU A 51 -18.95 0.08 5.57
C LEU A 51 -19.75 -1.18 5.17
N GLU A 52 -19.93 -2.14 6.08
CA GLU A 52 -20.73 -3.34 5.84
C GLU A 52 -22.17 -2.99 5.43
N THR A 53 -22.79 -2.02 6.10
CA THR A 53 -24.15 -1.56 5.78
C THR A 53 -24.20 -0.85 4.42
N GLN A 54 -23.22 0.01 4.13
CA GLN A 54 -23.15 0.76 2.88
C GLN A 54 -22.90 -0.15 1.68
N TYR A 55 -22.03 -1.13 1.82
CA TYR A 55 -21.63 -2.05 0.76
C TYR A 55 -22.42 -3.36 0.77
N GLY A 56 -23.27 -3.60 1.76
CA GLY A 56 -24.05 -4.85 1.87
C GLY A 56 -23.16 -6.11 1.97
N VAL A 57 -21.93 -5.98 2.45
CA VAL A 57 -20.95 -7.07 2.57
C VAL A 57 -20.57 -7.27 4.02
N ARG A 58 -20.00 -8.45 4.33
CA ARG A 58 -19.34 -8.69 5.60
C ARG A 58 -17.84 -8.52 5.43
N ILE A 59 -17.23 -7.65 6.23
CA ILE A 59 -15.78 -7.45 6.25
C ILE A 59 -15.21 -8.45 7.27
N LEU A 60 -14.32 -9.32 6.81
CA LEU A 60 -13.65 -10.27 7.68
C LEU A 60 -12.51 -9.60 8.43
N ASP A 61 -12.30 -10.02 9.67
CA ASP A 61 -11.13 -9.64 10.45
C ASP A 61 -9.85 -9.95 9.67
N GLY A 62 -8.90 -9.02 9.71
CA GLY A 62 -7.66 -9.13 8.97
C GLY A 62 -6.96 -7.80 8.78
N ASP A 63 -5.76 -7.88 8.21
CA ASP A 63 -4.94 -6.74 7.88
C ASP A 63 -5.03 -6.45 6.38
N PHE A 64 -5.45 -5.23 6.05
CA PHE A 64 -5.67 -4.76 4.69
C PHE A 64 -4.84 -3.53 4.38
N TRP A 65 -4.63 -3.28 3.09
CA TRP A 65 -4.15 -2.01 2.58
C TRP A 65 -5.23 -1.36 1.72
N TYR A 66 -5.22 -0.03 1.73
CA TYR A 66 -6.15 0.77 0.95
C TYR A 66 -5.44 1.99 0.37
N ASP A 67 -5.56 2.16 -0.95
CA ASP A 67 -5.08 3.34 -1.66
C ASP A 67 -6.25 4.32 -1.86
N LYS A 68 -6.22 5.44 -1.12
CA LYS A 68 -7.26 6.47 -1.20
C LYS A 68 -7.38 7.16 -2.55
N TYR A 69 -6.33 7.16 -3.37
CA TYR A 69 -6.35 7.87 -4.65
C TYR A 69 -6.99 7.05 -5.76
N SER A 70 -6.72 5.74 -5.79
CA SER A 70 -7.32 4.85 -6.78
C SER A 70 -8.56 4.10 -6.27
N GLY A 71 -8.79 4.09 -4.95
CA GLY A 71 -9.80 3.26 -4.30
C GLY A 71 -9.42 1.77 -4.24
N ALA A 72 -8.22 1.39 -4.69
CA ALA A 72 -7.77 0.00 -4.69
C ALA A 72 -7.51 -0.51 -3.27
N TRP A 73 -7.83 -1.79 -3.05
CA TRP A 73 -7.60 -2.45 -1.76
C TRP A 73 -7.19 -3.91 -1.92
N GLY A 74 -6.60 -4.46 -0.86
CA GLY A 74 -6.23 -5.87 -0.79
C GLY A 74 -5.73 -6.26 0.60
N PHE A 75 -5.40 -7.53 0.79
CA PHE A 75 -4.78 -7.99 2.02
C PHE A 75 -3.34 -7.50 2.14
N MET A 76 -2.89 -7.22 3.36
CA MET A 76 -1.48 -6.94 3.63
C MET A 76 -0.61 -8.10 3.13
N GLY A 77 0.38 -7.77 2.31
CA GLY A 77 1.26 -8.70 1.62
C GLY A 77 0.69 -9.35 0.37
N GLY A 78 -0.51 -8.96 -0.08
CA GLY A 78 -1.21 -9.56 -1.22
C GLY A 78 -1.44 -8.61 -2.40
N PRO A 79 -1.94 -9.14 -3.53
CA PRO A 79 -2.31 -8.34 -4.70
C PRO A 79 -3.56 -7.50 -4.46
N CYS A 80 -3.89 -6.66 -5.45
CA CYS A 80 -5.16 -5.95 -5.51
C CYS A 80 -6.32 -6.96 -5.60
N MET A 81 -7.27 -6.84 -4.68
CA MET A 81 -8.46 -7.69 -4.63
C MET A 81 -9.67 -7.01 -5.27
N GLY A 82 -9.68 -5.68 -5.28
CA GLY A 82 -10.74 -4.90 -5.89
C GLY A 82 -10.54 -3.41 -5.68
N GLN A 83 -11.58 -2.66 -6.01
CA GLN A 83 -11.66 -1.21 -5.80
C GLN A 83 -12.95 -0.89 -5.05
N VAL A 84 -12.88 0.08 -4.14
CA VAL A 84 -14.02 0.69 -3.46
C VAL A 84 -14.02 2.19 -3.75
N LEU A 85 -14.90 2.97 -3.11
CA LEU A 85 -14.88 4.41 -3.30
C LEU A 85 -13.50 4.98 -2.95
N PRO A 86 -12.94 5.88 -3.77
CA PRO A 86 -11.75 6.62 -3.42
C PRO A 86 -12.03 7.67 -2.34
N PHE A 87 -10.97 8.19 -1.73
CA PHE A 87 -11.00 9.20 -0.67
C PHE A 87 -11.77 8.81 0.59
N LEU A 88 -11.89 7.51 0.88
CA LEU A 88 -12.31 7.08 2.21
C LEU A 88 -11.15 7.34 3.17
N GLU A 89 -11.40 8.06 4.27
CA GLU A 89 -10.41 8.32 5.32
C GLU A 89 -10.24 7.07 6.19
N LEU A 90 -9.64 6.03 5.61
CA LEU A 90 -9.43 4.74 6.24
C LEU A 90 -7.96 4.52 6.58
N GLY A 91 -7.69 4.40 7.88
CA GLY A 91 -6.41 4.00 8.41
C GLY A 91 -5.29 5.03 8.25
N GLY A 92 -4.06 4.52 8.12
CA GLY A 92 -2.83 5.32 8.01
C GLY A 92 -2.37 5.60 6.57
N PRO A 93 -1.19 6.23 6.38
CA PRO A 93 -0.60 6.39 5.06
C PRO A 93 -0.31 5.04 4.41
N LEU A 94 -0.50 4.96 3.09
CA LEU A 94 -0.25 3.74 2.33
C LEU A 94 1.22 3.34 2.42
N ASN A 95 1.49 2.14 2.92
CA ASN A 95 2.85 1.61 3.02
C ASN A 95 3.32 1.13 1.64
N PRO A 96 4.49 1.56 1.14
CA PRO A 96 5.03 1.11 -0.15
C PRO A 96 5.11 -0.41 -0.30
N ASN A 97 5.36 -1.13 0.79
CA ASN A 97 5.53 -2.59 0.78
C ASN A 97 4.24 -3.35 1.11
N CYS A 98 3.09 -2.67 1.18
CA CYS A 98 1.83 -3.27 1.65
C CYS A 98 1.32 -4.42 0.76
N SER A 99 1.73 -4.48 -0.51
CA SER A 99 1.33 -5.54 -1.45
C SER A 99 2.46 -6.53 -1.77
N ASN A 100 3.53 -6.57 -0.97
CA ASN A 100 4.68 -7.47 -1.17
C ASN A 100 5.22 -7.45 -2.62
N GLY A 101 5.36 -6.24 -3.18
CA GLY A 101 5.81 -6.06 -4.56
C GLY A 101 7.27 -6.43 -4.76
N ASN A 102 7.59 -6.99 -5.93
CA ASN A 102 8.97 -7.25 -6.38
C ASN A 102 9.16 -6.99 -7.89
N THR A 103 8.38 -6.05 -8.44
CA THR A 103 8.24 -5.85 -9.89
C THR A 103 8.98 -4.62 -10.43
N GLY A 104 9.56 -3.81 -9.54
CA GLY A 104 10.02 -2.45 -9.86
C GLY A 104 8.94 -1.46 -10.35
N VAL A 105 7.66 -1.82 -10.34
CA VAL A 105 6.55 -0.94 -10.73
C VAL A 105 5.88 -0.39 -9.47
N PHE A 106 5.70 0.93 -9.40
CA PHE A 106 5.03 1.60 -8.29
C PHE A 106 3.83 2.38 -8.79
N ILE A 107 2.70 2.31 -8.09
CA ILE A 107 1.52 3.17 -8.30
C ILE A 107 1.16 3.83 -6.98
N ASN A 108 1.06 5.17 -6.97
CA ASN A 108 0.71 5.96 -5.78
C ASN A 108 1.58 5.63 -4.55
N GLY A 109 2.86 5.35 -4.79
CA GLY A 109 3.83 4.95 -3.76
C GLY A 109 3.81 3.46 -3.39
N ARG A 110 2.81 2.67 -3.80
CA ARG A 110 2.74 1.22 -3.55
C ARG A 110 3.55 0.43 -4.58
N HIS A 111 4.38 -0.50 -4.11
CA HIS A 111 5.12 -1.44 -4.93
C HIS A 111 4.19 -2.58 -5.37
N LEU A 112 3.85 -2.62 -6.66
CA LEU A 112 2.87 -3.55 -7.20
C LEU A 112 3.29 -5.02 -7.07
N HIS A 113 2.32 -5.85 -6.69
CA HIS A 113 2.46 -7.30 -6.70
C HIS A 113 2.59 -7.82 -8.15
N ALA A 114 3.24 -8.97 -8.34
CA ALA A 114 3.43 -9.57 -9.67
C ALA A 114 2.10 -9.81 -10.42
N GLN A 115 1.07 -10.20 -9.67
CA GLN A 115 -0.27 -10.39 -10.21
C GLN A 115 -0.91 -9.08 -10.71
N ASP A 116 -0.71 -7.97 -9.99
CA ASP A 116 -1.22 -6.65 -10.44
C ASP A 116 -0.53 -6.22 -11.74
N VAL A 117 0.79 -6.42 -11.83
CA VAL A 117 1.56 -6.13 -13.05
C VAL A 117 1.13 -7.02 -14.20
N TYR A 118 0.82 -8.29 -13.94
CA TYR A 118 0.27 -9.20 -14.94
C TYR A 118 -1.08 -8.69 -15.46
N PHE A 119 -2.00 -8.28 -14.58
CA PHE A 119 -3.28 -7.68 -14.99
C PHE A 119 -3.10 -6.39 -15.80
N LEU A 120 -2.20 -5.50 -15.36
CA LEU A 120 -1.86 -4.30 -16.12
C LEU A 120 -1.33 -4.65 -17.51
N TYR A 121 -0.45 -5.65 -17.61
CA TYR A 121 0.07 -6.13 -18.89
C TYR A 121 -1.04 -6.68 -19.80
N GLN A 122 -2.05 -7.37 -19.27
CA GLN A 122 -3.20 -7.80 -20.07
C GLN A 122 -4.00 -6.62 -20.65
N ILE A 123 -4.05 -5.49 -19.92
CA ILE A 123 -4.79 -4.29 -20.34
C ILE A 123 -3.97 -3.47 -21.35
N THR A 124 -2.73 -3.13 -20.99
CA THR A 124 -1.90 -2.17 -21.73
C THR A 124 -1.03 -2.83 -22.81
N GLY A 125 -0.76 -4.13 -22.68
CA GLY A 125 0.16 -4.89 -23.55
C GLY A 125 1.65 -4.66 -23.25
N VAL A 126 1.99 -3.62 -22.49
CA VAL A 126 3.35 -3.30 -22.06
C VAL A 126 3.29 -2.66 -20.67
N VAL A 127 4.12 -3.15 -19.74
CA VAL A 127 4.33 -2.51 -18.44
C VAL A 127 5.82 -2.28 -18.26
N ILE A 128 6.20 -1.02 -18.06
CA ILE A 128 7.59 -0.61 -17.86
C ILE A 128 7.79 -0.41 -16.35
N PRO A 129 8.87 -0.97 -15.74
CA PRO A 129 9.24 -0.65 -14.37
C PRO A 129 9.48 0.85 -14.18
N GLY A 130 8.91 1.42 -13.12
CA GLY A 130 8.91 2.85 -12.89
C GLY A 130 7.89 3.26 -11.83
N ARG A 131 7.82 4.55 -11.54
CA ARG A 131 6.88 5.11 -10.57
C ARG A 131 5.80 5.87 -11.30
N TYR A 132 4.56 5.52 -11.00
CA TYR A 132 3.36 6.03 -11.64
C TYR A 132 2.41 6.59 -10.59
N TRP A 133 1.61 7.57 -10.99
CA TRP A 133 0.43 7.98 -10.25
C TRP A 133 -0.82 7.47 -10.97
N CYS A 134 -1.85 7.17 -10.19
CA CYS A 134 -3.18 6.81 -10.68
C CYS A 134 -4.22 7.62 -9.91
N ASP A 135 -5.08 8.34 -10.61
CA ASP A 135 -6.17 9.09 -9.98
C ASP A 135 -7.47 8.29 -9.85
N THR A 136 -8.49 8.93 -9.27
CA THR A 136 -9.81 8.34 -9.07
C THR A 136 -10.56 8.04 -10.37
N TYR A 137 -10.20 8.72 -11.45
CA TYR A 137 -10.80 8.56 -12.76
C TYR A 137 -10.12 7.46 -13.57
N GLY A 138 -9.09 6.83 -13.01
CA GLY A 138 -8.28 5.79 -13.66
C GLY A 138 -7.25 6.36 -14.62
N ASN A 139 -6.98 7.67 -14.61
CA ASN A 139 -5.87 8.22 -15.39
C ASN A 139 -4.56 7.84 -14.73
N VAL A 140 -3.63 7.34 -15.55
CA VAL A 140 -2.30 6.89 -15.13
C VAL A 140 -1.24 7.75 -15.80
N GLY A 141 -0.25 8.18 -15.04
CA GLY A 141 0.87 9.03 -15.47
C GLY A 141 2.17 8.61 -14.80
N PHE A 142 3.33 8.97 -15.36
CA PHE A 142 4.58 8.91 -14.59
C PHE A 142 4.54 9.92 -13.45
N GLU A 143 5.12 9.60 -12.29
CA GLU A 143 5.23 10.54 -11.16
C GLU A 143 5.81 11.89 -11.62
N GLY A 144 5.05 12.98 -11.43
CA GLY A 144 5.44 14.34 -11.85
C GLY A 144 5.17 14.70 -13.32
N GLY A 145 4.65 13.76 -14.12
CA GLY A 145 4.27 13.97 -15.52
C GLY A 145 2.75 14.03 -15.75
N PRO A 146 2.31 14.38 -16.97
CA PRO A 146 0.90 14.34 -17.34
C PRO A 146 0.37 12.91 -17.42
N ALA A 147 -0.96 12.76 -17.45
CA ALA A 147 -1.60 11.47 -17.71
C ALA A 147 -1.22 10.95 -19.10
N ILE A 148 -0.82 9.68 -19.17
CA ILE A 148 -0.40 9.00 -20.41
C ILE A 148 -1.51 8.11 -20.98
N PHE A 149 -2.36 7.52 -20.13
CA PHE A 149 -3.52 6.74 -20.55
C PHE A 149 -4.57 6.67 -19.43
N ASN A 150 -5.76 6.17 -19.75
CA ASN A 150 -6.79 5.85 -18.77
C ASN A 150 -6.95 4.33 -18.66
N LEU A 151 -6.75 3.79 -17.45
CA LEU A 151 -6.75 2.37 -17.17
C LEU A 151 -8.14 1.75 -17.34
N TYR A 152 -9.20 2.47 -16.96
CA TYR A 152 -10.57 1.98 -17.07
C TYR A 152 -11.02 1.88 -18.53
N SER A 153 -10.71 2.89 -19.35
CA SER A 153 -11.03 2.83 -20.78
C SER A 153 -10.24 1.74 -21.49
N ALA A 154 -8.94 1.58 -21.16
CA ALA A 154 -8.12 0.50 -21.71
C ALA A 154 -8.67 -0.88 -21.34
N ALA A 155 -9.08 -1.07 -20.08
CA ALA A 155 -9.70 -2.32 -19.63
C ALA A 155 -11.03 -2.59 -20.35
N GLN A 156 -11.87 -1.58 -20.56
CA GLN A 156 -13.13 -1.72 -21.29
C GLN A 156 -12.91 -2.11 -22.76
N VAL A 157 -11.90 -1.57 -23.42
CA VAL A 157 -11.57 -1.96 -24.82
C VAL A 157 -11.07 -3.40 -24.89
N ARG A 158 -10.31 -3.87 -23.90
CA ARG A 158 -9.73 -5.23 -23.89
C ARG A 158 -10.71 -6.30 -23.43
N PHE A 159 -11.56 -6.00 -22.45
CA PHE A 159 -12.46 -6.97 -21.82
C PHE A 159 -13.95 -6.74 -22.14
N GLY A 160 -14.33 -5.58 -22.69
CA GLY A 160 -15.73 -5.24 -23.00
C GLY A 160 -16.24 -5.74 -24.36
N GLY A 161 -15.46 -6.55 -25.08
CA GLY A 161 -15.78 -7.02 -26.43
C GLY A 161 -16.52 -8.36 -26.54
N GLY A 162 -16.98 -8.99 -25.46
CA GLY A 162 -17.72 -10.25 -25.58
C GLY A 162 -18.21 -10.83 -24.26
N GLY A 163 -19.54 -10.82 -24.09
CA GLY A 163 -20.24 -11.63 -23.11
C GLY A 163 -20.09 -11.17 -21.66
N GLN A 164 -21.22 -11.07 -20.97
CA GLN A 164 -21.22 -10.89 -19.52
C GLN A 164 -20.46 -12.05 -18.87
N LYS A 165 -19.21 -11.78 -18.50
CA LYS A 165 -18.50 -12.51 -17.46
C LYS A 165 -18.07 -11.46 -16.47
N GLU A 166 -18.63 -11.56 -15.27
CA GLU A 166 -18.29 -10.76 -14.10
C GLU A 166 -16.79 -10.90 -13.84
N GLY A 167 -16.01 -10.05 -14.49
CA GLY A 167 -14.60 -9.86 -14.20
C GLY A 167 -14.45 -8.89 -13.02
N ILE A 168 -13.31 -8.95 -12.36
CA ILE A 168 -12.87 -8.07 -11.24
C ILE A 168 -13.06 -6.55 -11.48
N LEU A 169 -13.34 -6.14 -12.72
CA LEU A 169 -13.54 -4.75 -13.14
C LEU A 169 -15.02 -4.40 -13.42
N SER A 170 -15.96 -5.33 -13.21
CA SER A 170 -17.38 -5.17 -13.58
C SER A 170 -18.29 -4.60 -12.47
N SER A 171 -17.80 -4.38 -11.24
CA SER A 171 -18.68 -4.04 -10.11
C SER A 171 -18.92 -2.54 -9.89
N TYR A 172 -18.46 -1.64 -10.79
CA TYR A 172 -18.96 -0.27 -10.79
C TYR A 172 -20.32 -0.21 -11.51
N ASP A 173 -21.37 -0.72 -10.85
CA ASP A 173 -22.69 -0.17 -11.12
C ASP A 173 -22.88 1.12 -10.30
N LYS A 174 -23.82 1.96 -10.73
CA LYS A 174 -24.02 3.34 -10.29
C LYS A 174 -24.36 3.52 -8.80
N THR A 175 -24.30 2.45 -8.00
CA THR A 175 -24.59 2.45 -6.56
C THR A 175 -23.33 2.39 -5.69
N GLY A 176 -22.15 2.11 -6.27
CA GLY A 176 -20.89 2.11 -5.54
C GLY A 176 -20.72 0.91 -4.60
N ILE A 177 -21.37 -0.22 -4.88
CA ILE A 177 -21.31 -1.43 -4.06
C ILE A 177 -20.47 -2.53 -4.74
N ALA A 178 -19.47 -3.08 -4.04
CA ALA A 178 -18.72 -4.25 -4.50
C ALA A 178 -19.46 -5.54 -4.09
N VAL A 179 -20.04 -6.25 -5.06
CA VAL A 179 -20.64 -7.57 -4.83
C VAL A 179 -19.55 -8.63 -4.92
N ILE A 180 -19.25 -9.29 -3.80
CA ILE A 180 -18.45 -10.53 -3.78
C ILE A 180 -19.40 -11.67 -4.15
N GLY A 181 -19.27 -12.20 -5.37
CA GLY A 181 -19.97 -13.40 -5.79
C GLY A 181 -19.52 -14.60 -4.98
N GLY A 182 -20.44 -15.15 -4.17
CA GLY A 182 -20.32 -16.50 -3.61
C GLY A 182 -20.51 -17.55 -4.72
N ASN A 183 -19.82 -18.67 -4.54
CA ASN A 183 -19.79 -19.88 -5.39
C ASN A 183 -21.05 -20.18 -6.22
#